data_AF-A0A662KJA6-F1
#
_entry.id   AF-A0A662KJA6-F1
#
_cell.length_a   1.000
_cell.length_b   1.000
_cell.length_c   1.000
_cell.angle_alpha   90.00
_cell.angle_beta   90.00
_cell.angle_gamma   90.00
#
_symmetry.space_group_name_H-M   'P 1'
#
loop_
_entity.id
_entity.type
_entity.pdbx_description
1 polymer ?
#
loop_
_entity_poly.entity_id
_entity_poly.type
_entity_poly.pdbx_seq_one_letter_code
_entity_poly.pdbx_strand_id
1 'polypeptide(L)'
;VLGENPDARIEGIDHPRGLCCKDGIYGADVVLVPLEDGDRCEALVKMGKKVIAIDLNPLSRTSRSATITIVDNVVRALPNMIRWAKILKNKPKEDLEAMINSWDNKRYLKDVLNYISKRINSY
;
A
#
# COMPACT_ATOMS: atom_id res chain seq x y z
N VAL A 1 4.56 -1.75 -20.86
CA VAL A 1 4.87 -1.19 -19.52
C VAL A 1 4.44 0.26 -19.54
N LEU A 2 3.72 0.75 -18.52
CA LEU A 2 3.27 2.14 -18.45
C LEU A 2 4.29 3.00 -17.69
N GLY A 3 4.22 4.33 -17.84
CA GLY A 3 5.05 5.30 -17.12
C GLY A 3 6.18 5.93 -17.93
N GLU A 4 6.46 5.44 -19.14
CA GLU A 4 7.49 6.00 -20.03
C GLU A 4 7.07 7.36 -20.60
N ASN A 5 5.81 7.48 -21.02
CA ASN A 5 5.24 8.71 -21.57
C ASN A 5 4.03 9.15 -20.71
N PRO A 6 4.23 9.95 -19.65
CA PRO A 6 3.15 10.39 -18.78
C PRO A 6 2.24 11.39 -19.50
N ASP A 7 0.92 11.17 -19.41
CA ASP A 7 -0.13 11.99 -20.00
C ASP A 7 -1.18 12.45 -18.97
N ALA A 8 -0.89 12.25 -17.69
CA ALA A 8 -1.68 12.67 -16.55
C ALA A 8 -0.80 13.15 -15.37
N ARG A 9 -1.45 13.71 -14.36
CA ARG A 9 -0.80 14.19 -13.14
C ARG A 9 -1.62 13.87 -11.89
N ILE A 10 -0.92 13.46 -10.83
CA ILE A 10 -1.44 13.32 -9.47
C ILE A 10 -1.70 14.72 -8.91
N GLU A 11 -2.93 14.97 -8.47
CA GLU A 11 -3.33 16.26 -7.92
C GLU A 11 -2.55 16.59 -6.63
N GLY A 12 -2.13 17.86 -6.49
CA GLY A 12 -1.37 18.32 -5.32
C GLY A 12 0.14 18.04 -5.35
N ILE A 13 0.68 17.54 -6.48
CA ILE A 13 2.13 17.36 -6.68
C ILE A 13 2.59 18.09 -7.95
N ASP A 14 3.22 19.25 -7.76
CA ASP A 14 3.59 20.14 -8.87
C ASP A 14 4.93 19.76 -9.53
N HIS A 15 5.80 19.02 -8.85
CA HIS A 15 7.05 18.52 -9.41
C HIS A 15 6.85 17.25 -10.28
N PRO A 16 7.80 16.87 -11.16
CA PRO A 16 7.85 15.60 -11.88
C PRO A 16 7.42 14.32 -11.13
N ARG A 17 7.51 14.27 -9.80
CA ARG A 17 7.02 13.13 -8.99
C ARG A 17 5.50 12.90 -9.12
N GLY A 18 4.76 13.92 -9.55
CA GLY A 18 3.33 13.84 -9.80
C GLY A 18 2.95 13.30 -11.18
N LEU A 19 3.91 13.10 -12.10
CA LEU A 19 3.61 12.62 -13.45
C LEU A 19 3.17 11.15 -13.43
N CYS A 20 2.13 10.81 -14.18
CA CYS A 20 1.60 9.46 -14.30
C CYS A 20 0.89 9.25 -15.67
N CYS A 21 0.39 8.03 -15.92
CA CYS A 21 -0.39 7.70 -17.12
C CYS A 21 -1.88 7.59 -16.80
N LYS A 22 -2.75 8.07 -17.70
CA LYS A 22 -4.21 7.91 -17.66
C LYS A 22 -4.62 6.45 -17.54
N ASP A 23 -4.06 5.60 -18.39
CA ASP A 23 -4.32 4.15 -18.40
C ASP A 23 -3.62 3.40 -17.26
N GLY A 24 -2.87 4.10 -16.40
CA GLY A 24 -2.15 3.53 -15.27
C GLY A 24 -2.69 4.04 -13.94
N ILE A 25 -1.79 4.60 -13.12
CA ILE A 25 -2.10 5.08 -11.76
C ILE A 25 -3.29 6.04 -11.76
N TYR A 26 -3.42 6.91 -12.77
CA TYR A 26 -4.48 7.91 -12.80
C TYR A 26 -5.88 7.30 -12.93
N GLY A 27 -6.06 6.30 -13.80
CA GLY A 27 -7.33 5.56 -13.98
C GLY A 27 -7.56 4.44 -12.97
N ALA A 28 -6.54 4.02 -12.22
CA ALA A 28 -6.65 2.92 -11.26
C ALA A 28 -7.51 3.26 -10.02
N ASP A 29 -8.28 2.28 -9.57
CA ASP A 29 -9.03 2.26 -8.30
C ASP A 29 -8.16 1.80 -7.12
N VAL A 30 -7.28 0.82 -7.36
CA VAL A 30 -6.31 0.27 -6.38
C VAL A 30 -4.89 0.35 -6.94
N VAL A 31 -3.93 0.79 -6.11
CA VAL A 31 -2.52 0.91 -6.49
C VAL A 31 -1.62 0.27 -5.44
N LEU A 32 -0.69 -0.58 -5.89
CA LEU A 32 0.40 -1.12 -5.06
C LEU A 32 1.66 -0.27 -5.23
N VAL A 33 2.18 0.28 -4.14
CA VAL A 33 3.36 1.16 -4.14
C VAL A 33 4.42 0.67 -3.13
N PRO A 34 5.41 -0.13 -3.56
CA PRO A 34 6.52 -0.52 -2.69
C PRO A 34 7.53 0.63 -2.54
N LEU A 35 8.02 0.88 -1.32
CA LEU A 35 9.07 1.88 -1.03
C LEU A 35 8.74 3.29 -1.57
N GLU A 36 7.51 3.73 -1.36
CA GLU A 36 6.95 4.97 -1.91
C GLU A 36 7.23 6.21 -1.06
N ASP A 37 7.24 7.38 -1.71
CA ASP A 37 7.30 8.67 -1.04
C ASP A 37 5.97 9.04 -0.34
N GLY A 38 6.09 9.60 0.87
CA GLY A 38 4.94 9.94 1.70
C GLY A 38 3.97 10.94 1.07
N ASP A 39 4.49 11.95 0.35
CA ASP A 39 3.65 12.97 -0.29
C ASP A 39 2.82 12.34 -1.42
N ARG A 40 3.44 11.43 -2.17
CA ARG A 40 2.78 10.70 -3.26
C ARG A 40 1.72 9.74 -2.75
N CYS A 41 2.00 9.00 -1.69
CA CYS A 41 1.00 8.14 -1.03
C CYS A 41 -0.22 8.95 -0.57
N GLU A 42 0.00 10.06 0.13
CA GLU A 42 -1.07 10.93 0.61
C GLU A 42 -1.91 11.51 -0.53
N ALA A 43 -1.27 11.97 -1.60
CA ALA A 43 -1.96 12.53 -2.76
C ALA A 43 -2.83 11.46 -3.45
N LEU A 44 -2.31 10.24 -3.65
CA LEU A 44 -3.07 9.13 -4.23
C LEU A 44 -4.30 8.77 -3.38
N VAL A 45 -4.16 8.73 -2.05
CA VAL A 45 -5.28 8.49 -1.13
C VAL A 45 -6.29 9.63 -1.18
N LYS A 46 -5.84 10.90 -1.25
CA LYS A 46 -6.73 12.07 -1.42
C LYS A 46 -7.50 12.04 -2.75
N MET A 47 -6.90 11.48 -3.81
CA MET A 47 -7.59 11.22 -5.08
C MET A 47 -8.59 10.04 -5.01
N GLY A 48 -8.86 9.49 -3.83
CA GLY A 48 -9.83 8.42 -3.61
C GLY A 48 -9.33 7.01 -3.94
N LYS A 49 -8.04 6.86 -4.25
CA LYS A 49 -7.45 5.56 -4.60
C LYS A 49 -7.20 4.73 -3.34
N LYS A 50 -7.39 3.41 -3.45
CA LYS A 50 -6.96 2.47 -2.43
C LYS A 50 -5.47 2.20 -2.60
N VAL A 51 -4.66 2.67 -1.66
CA VAL A 51 -3.20 2.52 -1.74
C VAL A 51 -2.75 1.39 -0.84
N ILE A 52 -2.09 0.40 -1.43
CA ILE A 52 -1.42 -0.69 -0.72
C ILE A 52 0.08 -0.39 -0.74
N ALA A 53 0.68 -0.18 0.43
CA ALA A 53 2.10 0.09 0.58
C ALA A 53 2.86 -1.14 1.10
N ILE A 54 4.09 -1.33 0.62
CA ILE A 54 5.08 -2.22 1.25
C ILE A 54 6.20 -1.34 1.78
N ASP A 55 6.35 -1.27 3.09
CA ASP A 55 7.32 -0.41 3.76
C ASP A 55 7.78 -1.05 5.08
N LEU A 56 9.09 -1.12 5.30
CA LEU A 56 9.68 -1.65 6.53
C LEU A 56 9.44 -0.74 7.74
N ASN A 57 9.22 0.56 7.51
CA ASN A 57 9.06 1.53 8.59
C ASN A 57 7.56 1.74 8.91
N PRO A 58 7.04 1.19 10.02
CA PRO A 58 5.63 1.37 10.40
C PRO A 58 5.28 2.81 10.79
N LEU A 59 6.28 3.67 11.03
CA LEU A 59 6.10 5.07 11.43
C LEU A 59 6.19 6.04 10.26
N SER A 60 6.54 5.58 9.06
CA SER A 60 6.66 6.45 7.89
C SER A 60 5.34 7.12 7.53
N ARG A 61 5.42 8.27 6.85
CA ARG A 61 4.23 8.94 6.31
C ARG A 61 3.48 8.03 5.33
N THR A 62 4.22 7.29 4.49
CA THR A 62 3.66 6.30 3.56
C THR A 62 2.84 5.24 4.29
N SER A 63 3.41 4.59 5.30
CA SER A 63 2.73 3.56 6.11
C SER A 63 1.48 4.10 6.79
N ARG A 64 1.57 5.29 7.39
CA ARG A 64 0.45 5.87 8.13
C ARG A 64 -0.69 6.35 7.23
N SER A 65 -0.38 6.77 6.01
CA SER A 65 -1.35 7.34 5.07
C SER A 65 -1.98 6.30 4.14
N ALA A 66 -1.28 5.19 3.85
CA ALA A 66 -1.78 4.14 2.98
C ALA A 66 -3.08 3.49 3.53
N THR A 67 -3.91 2.99 2.61
CA THR A 67 -5.13 2.26 2.98
C THR A 67 -4.79 0.91 3.61
N ILE A 68 -3.76 0.23 3.10
CA ILE A 68 -3.20 -1.00 3.63
C ILE A 68 -1.69 -0.86 3.63
N THR A 69 -1.04 -1.21 4.73
CA THR A 69 0.41 -1.29 4.82
C THR A 69 0.83 -2.72 5.11
N ILE A 70 1.82 -3.20 4.37
CA ILE A 70 2.52 -4.45 4.64
C ILE A 70 3.88 -4.07 5.22
N VAL A 71 4.06 -4.27 6.53
CA VAL A 71 5.34 -4.01 7.19
C VAL A 71 6.25 -5.22 7.05
N ASP A 72 6.88 -5.33 5.87
CA ASP A 72 7.81 -6.41 5.55
C ASP A 72 8.80 -5.96 4.46
N ASN A 73 9.88 -6.73 4.29
CA ASN A 73 10.83 -6.50 3.20
C ASN A 73 10.18 -6.91 1.87
N VAL A 74 10.30 -6.07 0.83
CA VAL A 74 9.68 -6.32 -0.48
C VAL A 74 10.07 -7.67 -1.10
N VAL A 75 11.29 -8.14 -0.85
CA VAL A 75 11.79 -9.45 -1.34
C VAL A 75 11.01 -10.63 -0.73
N ARG A 76 10.47 -10.46 0.48
CA ARG A 76 9.61 -11.46 1.13
C ARG A 76 8.13 -11.21 0.86
N ALA A 77 7.71 -9.95 0.86
CA ALA A 77 6.33 -9.56 0.70
C ALA A 77 5.76 -9.98 -0.65
N LEU A 78 6.47 -9.72 -1.77
CA LEU A 78 5.96 -10.01 -3.11
C LEU A 78 5.72 -11.51 -3.35
N PRO A 79 6.67 -12.44 -3.06
CA PRO A 79 6.40 -13.87 -3.17
C PRO A 79 5.22 -14.33 -2.29
N ASN A 80 5.09 -13.78 -1.08
CA ASN A 80 3.98 -14.09 -0.19
C ASN A 80 2.64 -13.61 -0.74
N MET A 81 2.58 -12.39 -1.30
CA MET A 81 1.39 -11.87 -1.97
C MET A 81 0.99 -12.74 -3.16
N ILE A 82 1.95 -13.17 -3.99
CA ILE A 82 1.68 -14.08 -5.13
C ILE A 82 1.11 -15.40 -4.63
N ARG A 83 1.69 -15.96 -3.57
CA ARG A 83 1.18 -17.20 -2.94
C ARG A 83 -0.25 -17.02 -2.45
N TRP A 84 -0.53 -15.95 -1.71
CA TRP A 84 -1.89 -15.68 -1.19
C TRP A 84 -2.88 -15.38 -2.31
N ALA A 85 -2.50 -14.66 -3.37
CA ALA A 85 -3.35 -14.44 -4.53
C ALA A 85 -3.78 -15.77 -5.18
N LYS A 86 -2.87 -16.75 -5.30
CA LYS A 86 -3.20 -18.09 -5.82
C LYS A 86 -4.16 -18.86 -4.90
N ILE A 87 -3.98 -18.76 -3.58
CA ILE A 87 -4.84 -19.42 -2.60
C ILE A 87 -6.24 -18.80 -2.58
N LEU A 88 -6.30 -17.47 -2.61
CA LEU A 88 -7.53 -16.69 -2.45
C LEU A 88 -8.34 -16.60 -3.76
N LYS A 89 -7.73 -16.85 -4.92
CA LYS A 89 -8.42 -16.81 -6.23
C LYS A 89 -9.69 -17.67 -6.28
N ASN A 90 -9.72 -18.79 -5.54
CA ASN A 90 -10.85 -19.73 -5.56
C ASN A 90 -11.80 -19.55 -4.36
N LYS A 91 -11.66 -18.48 -3.58
CA LYS A 91 -12.56 -18.19 -2.47
C LYS A 91 -13.85 -17.50 -2.95
N PRO A 92 -14.98 -17.73 -2.27
CA PRO A 92 -16.20 -16.95 -2.48
C PRO A 92 -15.92 -15.45 -2.37
N LYS A 93 -16.61 -14.66 -3.18
CA LYS A 93 -16.44 -13.21 -3.18
C LYS A 93 -16.80 -12.60 -1.82
N GLU A 94 -17.81 -13.16 -1.17
CA GLU A 94 -18.31 -12.74 0.14
C GLU A 94 -17.24 -12.90 1.23
N ASP A 95 -16.47 -13.99 1.17
CA ASP A 95 -15.33 -14.22 2.08
C ASP A 95 -14.25 -13.16 1.87
N LEU A 96 -13.93 -12.85 0.60
CA LEU A 96 -12.92 -11.84 0.27
C LEU A 96 -13.36 -10.43 0.69
N GLU A 97 -14.64 -10.09 0.49
CA GLU A 97 -15.21 -8.82 0.93
C GLU A 97 -15.23 -8.71 2.45
N ALA A 98 -15.59 -9.78 3.17
CA ALA A 98 -15.52 -9.81 4.63
C ALA A 98 -14.09 -9.57 5.13
N MET A 99 -13.08 -10.19 4.48
CA MET A 99 -11.67 -9.95 4.81
C MET A 99 -11.30 -8.47 4.65
N ILE A 100 -11.65 -7.85 3.52
CA ILE A 100 -11.36 -6.44 3.24
C ILE A 100 -12.08 -5.52 4.26
N ASN A 101 -13.37 -5.77 4.51
CA ASN A 101 -14.20 -4.96 5.40
C ASN A 101 -13.75 -5.04 6.86
N SER A 102 -13.09 -6.14 7.25
CA SER A 102 -12.54 -6.32 8.60
C SER A 102 -11.17 -5.65 8.82
N TRP A 103 -10.53 -5.15 7.76
CA TRP A 103 -9.17 -4.62 7.85
C TRP A 103 -9.11 -3.24 8.49
N ASP A 104 -8.24 -3.07 9.49
CA ASP A 104 -7.91 -1.79 10.12
C ASP A 104 -6.39 -1.57 10.10
N ASN A 105 -5.95 -0.69 9.20
CA ASN A 105 -4.53 -0.38 9.04
C ASN A 105 -3.92 0.28 10.28
N LYS A 106 -4.68 1.12 11.00
CA LYS A 106 -4.18 1.80 12.20
C LYS A 106 -3.96 0.80 13.33
N ARG A 107 -4.90 -0.12 13.51
CA ARG A 107 -4.76 -1.24 14.46
C ARG A 107 -3.57 -2.11 14.09
N TYR A 108 -3.44 -2.50 12.82
CA TYR A 108 -2.31 -3.30 12.35
C TYR A 108 -0.95 -2.64 12.63
N LEU A 109 -0.79 -1.36 12.31
CA LEU A 109 0.46 -0.63 12.60
C LEU A 109 0.76 -0.56 14.11
N LYS A 110 -0.28 -0.39 14.95
CA LYS A 110 -0.12 -0.46 16.41
C LYS A 110 0.37 -1.84 16.85
N ASP A 111 -0.17 -2.91 16.28
CA ASP A 111 0.24 -4.28 16.59
C ASP A 111 1.70 -4.55 16.17
N VAL A 112 2.12 -4.02 15.03
CA VAL A 112 3.54 -4.06 14.59
C VAL A 112 4.45 -3.32 15.56
N LEU A 113 4.07 -2.12 16.01
CA LEU A 113 4.86 -1.37 16.99
C LEU A 113 4.93 -2.10 18.34
N ASN A 114 3.84 -2.72 18.78
CA ASN A 114 3.83 -3.56 19.99
C ASN A 114 4.77 -4.76 19.84
N TYR A 115 4.78 -5.41 18.67
CA TYR A 115 5.71 -6.49 18.37
C TYR A 115 7.17 -6.04 18.47
N ILE A 116 7.51 -4.91 17.85
CA ILE A 116 8.86 -4.33 17.91
C ILE A 116 9.24 -3.97 19.36
N SER A 117 8.36 -3.30 20.10
CA SER A 117 8.60 -2.91 21.49
C SER A 117 8.85 -4.12 22.40
N LYS A 118 8.02 -5.17 22.29
CA LYS A 118 8.22 -6.43 23.03
C LYS A 118 9.56 -7.07 22.70
N ARG A 119 9.96 -7.06 21.42
CA ARG A 119 11.23 -7.63 20.97
C ARG A 119 12.44 -6.90 21.54
N ILE A 120 12.35 -5.57 21.68
CA ILE A 120 13.40 -4.75 22.30
C ILE A 120 13.47 -5.03 23.81
N ASN A 121 12.32 -5.07 24.49
CA ASN A 121 12.25 -5.29 25.94
C ASN A 121 12.49 -6.75 26.38
N SER A 122 12.58 -7.70 25.44
CA SER A 122 12.90 -9.11 25.72
C SER A 122 14.40 -9.39 25.84
N TYR A 123 15.23 -8.36 25.70
CA TYR A 123 16.68 -8.38 25.93
C TYR A 123 17.00 -7.68 27.24
#